data_AF-A0A8T3R6M9-F1
#
_entry.id   AF-A0A8T3R6M9-F1
#
_cell.length_a   1.000
_cell.length_b   1.000
_cell.length_c   1.000
_cell.angle_alpha   90.00
_cell.angle_beta   90.00
_cell.angle_gamma   90.00
#
_symmetry.space_group_name_H-M   'P 1'
#
loop_
_entity.id
_entity.type
_entity.pdbx_description
1 polymer ?
#
loop_
_entity_poly.entity_id
_entity_poly.type
_entity_poly.pdbx_seq_one_letter_code
_entity_poly.pdbx_strand_id
1 'polypeptide(L)'
;MADRRAVRPVARTPRHERPAVDEAAMVAARHADRLLAAARVAGASRWVAYFDPMPDRLRDDDLTALRATAVRCRAAFGVKDSIRDAVPASATEPFLDAIDRLTRELNRSTE
;
A
#
# COMPACT_ATOMS: atom_id res chain seq x y z
N MET A 1 1.10 36.64 -21.15
CA MET A 1 -0.05 35.74 -21.43
C MET A 1 0.31 34.37 -20.91
N ALA A 2 -0.22 33.98 -19.75
CA ALA A 2 0.10 32.70 -19.11
C ALA A 2 -0.89 31.64 -19.57
N ASP A 3 -0.41 30.66 -20.32
CA ASP A 3 -1.17 29.47 -20.74
C ASP A 3 -1.34 28.54 -19.52
N ARG A 4 -2.49 28.63 -18.86
CA ARG A 4 -2.91 27.68 -17.83
C ARG A 4 -3.54 26.48 -18.53
N ARG A 5 -2.73 25.47 -18.86
CA ARG A 5 -3.23 24.14 -19.21
C ARG A 5 -4.14 23.63 -18.09
N ALA A 6 -5.44 23.62 -18.33
CA ALA A 6 -6.43 23.02 -17.46
C ALA A 6 -6.14 21.51 -17.36
N VAL A 7 -5.61 21.07 -16.21
CA VAL A 7 -5.56 19.65 -15.88
C VAL A 7 -6.99 19.20 -15.70
N ARG A 8 -7.53 18.45 -16.68
CA ARG A 8 -8.82 17.78 -16.52
C ARG A 8 -8.73 16.87 -15.29
N PRO A 9 -9.65 16.95 -14.32
CA PRO A 9 -9.71 15.96 -13.27
C PRO A 9 -10.00 14.61 -13.93
N VAL A 10 -9.04 13.68 -13.87
CA VAL A 10 -9.28 12.29 -14.24
C VAL A 10 -10.39 11.82 -13.30
N ALA A 11 -11.53 11.45 -13.86
CA ALA A 11 -12.61 10.85 -13.08
C ALA A 11 -12.05 9.55 -12.47
N ARG A 12 -11.62 9.64 -11.21
CA ARG A 12 -11.09 8.53 -10.44
C ARG A 12 -12.32 7.77 -9.95
N THR A 13 -12.53 6.55 -10.43
CA THR A 13 -13.57 5.67 -9.91
C THR A 13 -13.43 5.60 -8.39
N PRO A 14 -14.45 6.01 -7.63
CA PRO A 14 -14.41 5.97 -6.18
C PRO A 14 -14.25 4.52 -5.68
N ARG A 15 -13.40 4.30 -4.67
CA ARG A 15 -13.17 2.95 -4.12
C ARG A 15 -14.42 2.29 -3.56
N HIS A 16 -15.36 3.08 -3.05
CA HIS A 16 -16.62 2.57 -2.48
C HIS A 16 -17.52 1.89 -3.53
N GLU A 17 -17.30 2.13 -4.82
CA GLU A 17 -17.97 1.38 -5.90
C GLU A 17 -17.37 -0.03 -6.09
N ARG A 18 -16.29 -0.35 -5.36
CA ARG A 18 -15.56 -1.62 -5.41
C ARG A 18 -15.31 -2.16 -3.99
N PRO A 19 -16.36 -2.62 -3.29
CA PRO A 19 -16.29 -2.94 -1.87
C PRO A 19 -15.22 -3.98 -1.51
N ALA A 20 -14.98 -4.98 -2.37
CA ALA A 20 -13.94 -5.97 -2.14
C ALA A 20 -12.51 -5.39 -2.16
N VAL A 21 -12.26 -4.40 -3.04
CA VAL A 21 -10.98 -3.69 -3.11
C VAL A 21 -10.83 -2.77 -1.91
N ASP A 22 -11.89 -2.06 -1.54
CA ASP A 22 -11.90 -1.14 -0.40
C ASP A 22 -11.63 -1.89 0.92
N GLU A 23 -12.33 -3.00 1.17
CA GLU A 23 -12.11 -3.85 2.35
C GLU A 23 -10.66 -4.37 2.38
N ALA A 24 -10.16 -4.91 1.27
CA ALA A 24 -8.79 -5.41 1.19
C ALA A 24 -7.75 -4.31 1.44
N ALA A 25 -7.99 -3.09 0.95
CA ALA A 25 -7.13 -1.94 1.16
C ALA A 25 -7.11 -1.52 2.64
N MET A 26 -8.27 -1.48 3.30
CA MET A 26 -8.39 -1.16 4.71
C MET A 26 -7.72 -2.20 5.62
N VAL A 27 -7.83 -3.50 5.27
CA VAL A 27 -7.10 -4.57 5.98
C VAL A 27 -5.59 -4.38 5.80
N ALA A 28 -5.12 -4.14 4.57
CA ALA A 28 -3.71 -3.90 4.30
C ALA A 28 -3.18 -2.67 5.05
N ALA A 29 -3.95 -1.58 5.13
CA ALA A 29 -3.58 -0.37 5.86
C ALA A 29 -3.35 -0.65 7.35
N ARG A 30 -4.25 -1.41 8.00
CA ARG A 30 -4.09 -1.79 9.43
C ARG A 30 -2.84 -2.63 9.66
N HIS A 31 -2.51 -3.52 8.72
CA HIS A 31 -1.27 -4.29 8.80
C HIS A 31 -0.03 -3.44 8.53
N ALA A 32 -0.13 -2.44 7.64
CA ALA A 32 0.93 -1.46 7.42
C ALA A 32 1.22 -0.64 8.69
N ASP A 33 0.20 -0.23 9.45
CA ASP A 33 0.41 0.46 10.74
C ASP A 33 1.20 -0.40 11.72
N ARG A 34 0.81 -1.69 11.86
CA ARG A 34 1.49 -2.64 12.75
C ARG A 34 2.93 -2.87 12.32
N LEU A 35 3.16 -3.01 11.01
CA LEU A 35 4.49 -3.15 10.43
C LEU A 35 5.35 -1.91 10.70
N LEU A 36 4.80 -0.72 10.50
CA LEU A 36 5.48 0.55 10.76
C LEU A 36 5.81 0.71 12.24
N ALA A 37 4.90 0.37 13.14
CA ALA A 37 5.16 0.34 14.57
C ALA A 37 6.29 -0.63 14.93
N ALA A 38 6.28 -1.85 14.37
CA ALA A 38 7.33 -2.82 14.59
C ALA A 38 8.69 -2.36 14.03
N ALA A 39 8.71 -1.73 12.85
CA ALA A 39 9.92 -1.16 12.26
C ALA A 39 10.48 0.00 13.12
N ARG A 40 9.61 0.83 13.71
CA ARG A 40 10.01 1.88 14.65
C ARG A 40 10.63 1.30 15.92
N VAL A 41 10.01 0.27 16.50
CA VAL A 41 10.55 -0.44 17.68
C VAL A 41 11.90 -1.09 17.38
N ALA A 42 12.07 -1.67 16.19
CA ALA A 42 13.33 -2.27 15.75
C ALA A 42 14.43 -1.23 15.40
N GLY A 43 14.12 0.07 15.42
CA GLY A 43 15.08 1.12 15.01
C GLY A 43 15.43 1.08 13.52
N ALA A 44 14.63 0.40 12.70
CA ALA A 44 14.88 0.16 11.28
C ALA A 44 14.56 1.42 10.44
N SER A 45 15.32 2.50 10.66
CA SER A 45 15.02 3.87 10.21
C SER A 45 14.75 3.98 8.70
N ARG A 46 15.49 3.22 7.87
CA ARG A 46 15.24 3.14 6.43
C ARG A 46 13.83 2.60 6.12
N TRP A 47 13.45 1.52 6.77
CA TRP A 47 12.13 0.89 6.60
C TRP A 47 11.02 1.75 7.18
N VAL A 48 11.27 2.45 8.29
CA VAL A 48 10.35 3.46 8.81
C VAL A 48 10.08 4.53 7.75
N ALA A 49 11.12 5.17 7.21
CA ALA A 49 10.96 6.19 6.17
C ALA A 49 10.27 5.66 4.91
N TYR A 50 10.52 4.39 4.55
CA TYR A 50 9.87 3.76 3.41
C TYR A 50 8.38 3.51 3.62
N PHE A 51 7.99 3.02 4.80
CA PHE A 51 6.63 2.62 5.12
C PHE A 51 5.77 3.74 5.72
N ASP A 52 6.38 4.84 6.19
CA ASP A 52 5.66 5.96 6.81
C ASP A 52 4.43 6.45 6.02
N PRO A 53 4.50 6.65 4.68
CA PRO A 53 3.34 7.12 3.93
C PRO A 53 2.38 6.00 3.50
N MET A 54 2.71 4.72 3.73
CA MET A 54 1.96 3.60 3.14
C MET A 54 0.58 3.39 3.77
N PRO A 55 0.39 3.45 5.11
CA PRO A 55 -0.93 3.29 5.71
C PRO A 55 -1.96 4.29 5.15
N ASP A 56 -1.60 5.57 5.05
CA ASP A 56 -2.50 6.62 4.55
C ASP A 56 -2.81 6.42 3.07
N ARG A 57 -1.81 6.11 2.24
CA ARG A 57 -2.02 5.78 0.82
C ARG A 57 -2.94 4.56 0.63
N LEU A 58 -2.77 3.53 1.45
CA LEU A 58 -3.63 2.36 1.45
C LEU A 58 -5.07 2.70 1.87
N ARG A 59 -5.31 3.75 2.66
CA ARG A 59 -6.66 4.23 3.00
C ARG A 59 -7.27 5.13 1.92
N ASP A 60 -6.47 6.04 1.37
CA ASP A 60 -7.01 7.24 0.72
C ASP A 60 -6.75 7.34 -0.79
N ASP A 61 -5.76 6.62 -1.35
CA ASP A 61 -5.44 6.70 -2.79
C ASP A 61 -6.67 6.33 -3.65
N ASP A 62 -6.73 6.67 -4.94
CA ASP A 62 -7.72 6.03 -5.83
C ASP A 62 -7.25 4.63 -6.27
N LEU A 63 -8.00 3.95 -7.16
CA LEU A 63 -7.62 2.62 -7.66
C LEU A 63 -6.29 2.58 -8.42
N THR A 64 -5.98 3.60 -9.22
CA THR A 64 -4.73 3.68 -9.98
C THR A 64 -3.54 3.87 -9.04
N ALA A 65 -3.64 4.81 -8.11
CA ALA A 65 -2.61 5.08 -7.11
C ALA A 65 -2.48 3.91 -6.11
N LEU A 66 -3.59 3.28 -5.71
CA LEU A 66 -3.60 2.10 -4.84
C LEU A 66 -2.83 0.94 -5.45
N ARG A 67 -2.99 0.70 -6.77
CA ARG A 67 -2.22 -0.34 -7.46
C ARG A 67 -0.71 -0.06 -7.40
N ALA A 68 -0.29 1.19 -7.63
CA ALA A 68 1.11 1.57 -7.51
C ALA A 68 1.63 1.40 -6.07
N THR A 69 0.82 1.78 -5.07
CA THR A 69 1.10 1.60 -3.65
C THR A 69 1.23 0.10 -3.29
N ALA A 70 0.34 -0.76 -3.75
CA ALA A 70 0.40 -2.21 -3.51
C ALA A 70 1.66 -2.86 -4.09
N VAL A 71 2.03 -2.51 -5.33
CA VAL A 71 3.28 -2.97 -5.97
C VAL A 71 4.51 -2.53 -5.16
N ARG A 72 4.52 -1.27 -4.70
CA ARG A 72 5.60 -0.73 -3.89
C ARG A 72 5.71 -1.43 -2.53
N CYS A 73 4.60 -1.70 -1.86
CA CYS A 73 4.59 -2.49 -0.63
C CYS A 73 5.14 -3.90 -0.87
N ARG A 74 4.75 -4.55 -1.96
CA ARG A 74 5.21 -5.90 -2.30
C ARG A 74 6.71 -5.98 -2.60
N ALA A 75 7.27 -4.92 -3.19
CA ALA A 75 8.70 -4.83 -3.50
C ALA A 75 9.60 -4.84 -2.26
N ALA A 76 9.08 -4.46 -1.08
CA ALA A 76 9.81 -4.50 0.19
C ALA A 76 10.14 -5.93 0.68
N PHE A 77 9.60 -6.96 0.02
CA PHE A 77 9.80 -8.38 0.36
C PHE A 77 10.71 -9.11 -0.65
N GLY A 78 11.53 -8.36 -1.40
CA GLY A 78 12.44 -8.90 -2.42
C GLY A 78 13.64 -9.67 -1.87
N VAL A 79 14.35 -10.37 -2.76
CA VAL A 79 15.40 -11.38 -2.45
C VAL A 79 16.70 -10.82 -1.82
N LYS A 80 16.93 -9.50 -1.81
CA LYS A 80 18.21 -8.91 -1.39
C LYS A 80 18.15 -7.93 -0.22
N ASP A 81 17.00 -7.31 -0.01
CA ASP A 81 16.82 -6.23 0.96
C ASP A 81 15.35 -6.28 1.36
N SER A 82 15.06 -7.23 2.24
CA SER A 82 13.71 -7.55 2.65
C SER A 82 13.43 -6.91 4.00
N ILE A 83 12.22 -6.38 4.18
CA ILE A 83 11.78 -5.95 5.51
C ILE A 83 11.76 -7.10 6.51
N ARG A 84 11.68 -8.36 6.04
CA ARG A 84 11.81 -9.56 6.89
C ARG A 84 13.14 -9.65 7.62
N ASP A 85 14.19 -9.03 7.09
CA ASP A 85 15.51 -9.03 7.71
C ASP A 85 15.59 -8.07 8.91
N ALA A 86 14.62 -7.15 9.04
CA ALA A 86 14.61 -6.09 10.06
C ALA A 86 13.40 -6.15 11.00
N VAL A 87 12.31 -6.83 10.63
CA VAL A 87 11.03 -6.82 11.34
C VAL A 87 10.52 -8.26 11.50
N PRO A 88 9.95 -8.63 12.67
CA PRO A 88 9.51 -10.00 12.91
C PRO A 88 8.37 -10.46 12.00
N ALA A 89 8.34 -11.78 11.74
CA ALA A 89 7.33 -12.46 10.94
C ALA A 89 5.88 -12.16 11.37
N SER A 90 5.66 -11.96 12.67
CA SER A 90 4.34 -11.62 13.22
C SER A 90 3.76 -10.29 12.70
N ALA A 91 4.61 -9.39 12.21
CA ALA A 91 4.20 -8.14 11.57
C ALA A 91 4.33 -8.22 10.03
N THR A 92 5.36 -8.90 9.51
CA THR A 92 5.64 -8.93 8.05
C THR A 92 4.68 -9.84 7.28
N GLU A 93 4.39 -11.05 7.77
CA GLU A 93 3.60 -12.03 7.02
C GLU A 93 2.14 -11.64 6.88
N PRO A 94 1.43 -11.19 7.94
CA PRO A 94 0.05 -10.73 7.80
C PRO A 94 -0.08 -9.53 6.85
N PHE A 95 0.92 -8.66 6.80
CA PHE A 95 0.94 -7.55 5.85
C PHE A 95 1.14 -8.02 4.41
N LEU A 96 2.07 -8.96 4.18
CA LEU A 96 2.32 -9.52 2.86
C LEU A 96 1.07 -10.21 2.30
N ASP A 97 0.41 -11.03 3.11
CA ASP A 97 -0.83 -11.73 2.74
C ASP A 97 -1.94 -10.72 2.37
N ALA A 98 -2.06 -9.63 3.13
CA ALA A 98 -3.04 -8.58 2.85
C ALA A 98 -2.74 -7.84 1.52
N ILE A 99 -1.47 -7.55 1.24
CA ILE A 99 -1.06 -6.93 -0.03
C ILE A 99 -1.28 -7.87 -1.23
N ASP A 100 -0.98 -9.16 -1.07
CA ASP A 100 -1.23 -10.15 -2.12
C ASP A 100 -2.74 -10.32 -2.37
N ARG A 101 -3.58 -10.32 -1.32
CA ARG A 101 -5.05 -10.31 -1.46
C ARG A 101 -5.53 -9.05 -2.18
N LEU A 102 -5.08 -7.86 -1.75
CA LEU A 102 -5.44 -6.59 -2.41
C LEU A 102 -5.07 -6.61 -3.90
N THR A 103 -3.86 -7.08 -4.23
CA THR A 103 -3.39 -7.14 -5.62
C THR A 103 -4.26 -8.07 -6.47
N ARG A 104 -4.70 -9.21 -5.91
CA ARG A 104 -5.64 -10.11 -6.58
C ARG A 104 -6.97 -9.41 -6.86
N GLU A 105 -7.55 -8.73 -5.87
CA GLU A 105 -8.82 -8.02 -6.06
C GLU A 105 -8.72 -6.89 -7.10
N LEU A 106 -7.62 -6.14 -7.10
CA LEU A 106 -7.33 -5.11 -8.10
C LEU A 106 -7.25 -5.68 -9.53
N ASN A 107 -6.70 -6.89 -9.69
CA ASN A 107 -6.54 -7.51 -11.00
C ASN A 107 -7.84 -8.12 -11.53
N ARG A 108 -8.63 -8.82 -10.69
CA ARG A 108 -9.98 -9.28 -11.08
C ARG A 108 -10.91 -8.14 -11.48
N SER A 109 -10.67 -7.00 -10.86
CA SER A 109 -11.39 -5.76 -11.06
C SER A 109 -11.10 -5.07 -12.41
N THR A 110 -10.14 -5.55 -13.19
CA THR A 110 -9.77 -4.94 -14.48
C THR A 110 -10.28 -5.76 -15.69
N GLU A 111 -10.85 -6.95 -15.44
CA GLU A 111 -11.56 -7.79 -16.42
C GLU A 111 -13.04 -7.40 -16.50
#